data_AF-A0A419SZ90-F1
#
_entry.id   AF-A0A419SZ90-F1
#
_cell.length_a   1.000
_cell.length_b   1.000
_cell.length_c   1.000
_cell.angle_alpha   90.00
_cell.angle_beta   90.00
_cell.angle_gamma   90.00
#
_symmetry.space_group_name_H-M   'P 1'
#
loop_
_entity.id
_entity.type
_entity.pdbx_description
1 polymer ?
#
loop_
_entity_poly.entity_id
_entity_poly.type
_entity_poly.pdbx_seq_one_letter_code
_entity_poly.pdbx_strand_id
1 'polypeptide(L)'
;MFCKKCGTQLGDDAKFCKKCGTPTSITKKSNDNKQESTIDGDADFGEKESLESSYNSQKKSRKEKKVEKKIKKKAKKSQWSKGKIIRRFFVRLILLLIMVLLITVLLNYLGVIQIPIINSLMTNIGVEKELTEIEEVDVDSLKIEHPDADAYYKKNTEIISEISAKKSNEVQTEKELMSSVESRGFTKYPISSEYSIDGEYYTATNITNDSSDKHPIYQTYYQSSSNDLWTIFIINGAVIANPVTYNMQSKLGVQLLISESETITSYDSATNKFYKTIPNESEVIIKVVNRIDTETLDKLTIGVIDGL
;
A
#
# COMPACT_ATOMS: atom_id res chain seq x y z
N MET A 1 11.01 39.19 -1.59
CA MET A 1 9.70 38.84 -0.94
C MET A 1 9.74 37.45 -0.27
N PHE A 2 8.76 37.01 0.52
CA PHE A 2 8.77 35.66 1.14
C PHE A 2 7.61 34.78 0.63
N CYS A 3 7.84 33.46 0.51
CA CYS A 3 6.81 32.51 0.13
C CYS A 3 5.72 32.42 1.21
N LYS A 4 4.46 32.64 0.84
CA LYS A 4 3.30 32.56 1.75
C LYS A 4 3.07 31.17 2.35
N LYS A 5 3.60 30.11 1.72
CA LYS A 5 3.38 28.72 2.16
C LYS A 5 4.48 28.21 3.10
N CYS A 6 5.74 28.55 2.85
CA CYS A 6 6.88 27.98 3.58
C CYS A 6 7.86 29.01 4.16
N GLY A 7 7.58 30.30 4.02
CA GLY A 7 8.39 31.38 4.60
C GLY A 7 9.77 31.60 3.97
N THR A 8 10.11 30.89 2.89
CA THR A 8 11.43 31.02 2.25
C THR A 8 11.55 32.34 1.49
N GLN A 9 12.71 32.99 1.57
CA GLN A 9 13.00 34.21 0.83
C GLN A 9 13.05 33.93 -0.67
N LEU A 10 12.35 34.75 -1.43
CA LEU A 10 12.22 34.70 -2.88
C LEU A 10 12.89 35.93 -3.48
N GLY A 11 13.67 35.72 -4.54
CA GLY A 11 14.14 36.80 -5.40
C GLY A 11 12.97 37.53 -6.06
N ASP A 12 13.17 38.80 -6.40
CA ASP A 12 12.09 39.70 -6.76
C ASP A 12 11.35 39.31 -8.05
N ASP A 13 11.99 38.51 -8.92
CA ASP A 13 11.40 37.99 -10.17
C ASP A 13 11.01 36.50 -10.10
N ALA A 14 11.02 35.89 -8.91
CA ALA A 14 10.72 34.46 -8.77
C ALA A 14 9.24 34.18 -9.06
N LYS A 15 8.93 33.49 -10.17
CA LYS A 15 7.57 33.03 -10.54
C LYS A 15 7.03 31.91 -9.64
N PHE A 16 7.92 31.12 -9.04
CA PHE A 16 7.60 30.00 -8.16
C PHE A 16 8.62 29.91 -7.01
N CYS A 17 8.20 29.39 -5.86
CA CYS A 17 9.11 29.11 -4.76
C CYS A 17 10.00 27.91 -5.07
N LYS A 18 11.32 28.08 -5.10
CA LYS A 18 12.29 27.00 -5.33
C LYS A 18 12.25 25.89 -4.27
N LYS A 19 11.76 26.19 -3.05
CA LYS A 19 11.73 25.22 -1.95
C LYS A 19 10.46 24.36 -1.92
N CYS A 20 9.30 24.89 -2.34
CA CYS A 20 8.02 24.19 -2.20
C CYS A 20 7.12 24.25 -3.46
N GLY A 21 7.59 24.82 -4.55
CA GLY A 21 6.89 24.88 -5.85
C GLY A 21 5.70 25.84 -5.92
N THR A 22 5.40 26.61 -4.86
CA THR A 22 4.21 27.47 -4.84
C THR A 22 4.38 28.70 -5.77
N PRO A 23 3.46 28.96 -6.72
CA PRO A 23 3.50 30.12 -7.60
C PRO A 23 3.29 31.44 -6.85
N THR A 24 3.90 32.52 -7.33
CA THR A 24 4.01 33.80 -6.60
C THR A 24 3.07 34.90 -7.08
N SER A 25 2.31 34.68 -8.15
CA SER A 25 1.44 35.72 -8.75
C SER A 25 0.03 35.75 -8.12
N ILE A 26 -0.28 36.85 -7.42
CA ILE A 26 -1.65 37.37 -7.28
C ILE A 26 -1.77 38.57 -8.21
N THR A 27 -2.51 38.43 -9.31
CA THR A 27 -2.79 39.52 -10.25
C THR A 27 -3.77 40.51 -9.61
N LYS A 28 -3.29 41.70 -9.24
CA LYS A 28 -4.10 42.93 -9.18
C LYS A 28 -3.60 43.86 -10.28
N LYS A 29 -4.48 44.19 -11.23
CA LYS A 29 -4.25 45.26 -12.22
C LYS A 29 -4.04 46.58 -11.48
N SER A 30 -2.91 47.23 -11.74
CA SER A 30 -2.64 48.62 -11.43
C SER A 30 -1.98 49.23 -12.66
N ASN A 31 -2.55 50.30 -13.21
CA ASN A 31 -1.85 51.22 -14.11
C ASN A 31 -2.14 52.63 -13.58
N ASP A 32 -1.13 53.22 -12.97
CA ASP A 32 -0.88 54.67 -12.82
C ASP A 32 -0.04 55.10 -14.06
N ASN A 33 0.07 56.33 -14.57
CA ASN A 33 -0.08 57.67 -13.99
C ASN A 33 0.04 58.77 -15.09
N LYS A 34 -0.39 60.01 -14.74
CA LYS A 34 0.17 61.36 -15.06
C LYS A 34 -0.50 62.30 -16.10
N GLN A 35 -1.13 63.38 -15.58
CA GLN A 35 -1.10 64.85 -15.89
C GLN A 35 -0.77 65.35 -17.32
N GLU A 36 -1.31 66.42 -17.94
CA GLU A 36 -2.11 67.61 -17.57
C GLU A 36 -2.52 68.40 -18.87
N SER A 37 -3.49 69.33 -18.77
CA SER A 37 -3.72 70.58 -19.56
C SER A 37 -4.72 70.68 -20.76
N THR A 38 -5.79 71.47 -20.50
CA THR A 38 -6.37 72.64 -21.23
C THR A 38 -7.24 72.58 -22.52
N ILE A 39 -8.42 73.23 -22.39
CA ILE A 39 -9.11 74.24 -23.27
C ILE A 39 -10.20 73.80 -24.27
N ASP A 40 -11.43 74.26 -23.97
CA ASP A 40 -12.53 74.92 -24.72
C ASP A 40 -13.04 74.45 -26.10
N GLY A 41 -14.37 74.51 -26.27
CA GLY A 41 -15.00 74.69 -27.59
C GLY A 41 -16.43 74.13 -27.74
N ASP A 42 -17.38 75.04 -27.92
CA ASP A 42 -18.84 74.94 -28.04
C ASP A 42 -19.48 74.09 -29.18
N ALA A 43 -20.83 74.01 -29.08
CA ALA A 43 -21.87 73.91 -30.13
C ALA A 43 -22.33 72.49 -30.56
N ASP A 44 -23.60 72.20 -30.88
CA ASP A 44 -24.92 72.87 -30.80
C ASP A 44 -26.00 71.86 -31.30
N PHE A 45 -27.27 72.12 -30.97
CA PHE A 45 -28.56 71.74 -31.62
C PHE A 45 -28.95 70.26 -31.85
N GLY A 46 -29.98 69.74 -31.17
CA GLY A 46 -31.36 69.58 -31.70
C GLY A 46 -31.64 68.07 -31.84
N GLU A 47 -32.77 67.43 -31.53
CA GLU A 47 -34.19 67.79 -31.57
C GLU A 47 -34.97 66.71 -30.76
N LYS A 48 -36.09 67.11 -30.15
CA LYS A 48 -37.00 66.25 -29.37
C LYS A 48 -38.01 65.60 -30.31
N GLU A 49 -38.22 64.29 -30.19
CA GLU A 49 -39.56 63.68 -30.13
C GLU A 49 -39.48 62.17 -29.80
N SER A 50 -40.54 61.63 -29.19
CA SER A 50 -40.75 60.25 -28.68
C SER A 50 -40.52 59.98 -27.18
N LEU A 51 -40.86 60.96 -26.34
CA LEU A 51 -41.11 60.80 -24.92
C LEU A 51 -42.59 60.43 -24.70
N GLU A 52 -42.98 59.13 -24.70
CA GLU A 52 -44.14 58.69 -23.89
C GLU A 52 -44.40 57.17 -23.77
N SER A 53 -43.87 56.29 -24.63
CA SER A 53 -44.25 54.86 -24.54
C SER A 53 -43.39 53.99 -23.60
N SER A 54 -42.22 54.46 -23.16
CA SER A 54 -41.25 53.65 -22.40
C SER A 54 -41.43 53.71 -20.86
N TYR A 55 -42.07 54.76 -20.33
CA TYR A 55 -42.10 55.01 -18.88
C TYR A 55 -43.04 54.08 -18.09
N ASN A 56 -44.09 53.53 -18.72
CA ASN A 56 -45.05 52.66 -18.04
C ASN A 56 -44.65 51.17 -17.98
N SER A 57 -43.69 50.69 -18.76
CA SER A 57 -43.23 49.29 -18.69
C SER A 57 -42.23 49.03 -17.55
N GLN A 58 -41.44 50.04 -17.16
CA GLN A 58 -40.43 49.89 -16.09
C GLN A 58 -41.00 49.96 -14.66
N LYS A 59 -42.17 50.58 -14.45
CA LYS A 59 -42.74 50.75 -13.10
C LYS A 59 -43.47 49.51 -12.58
N LYS A 60 -43.97 48.64 -13.48
CA LYS A 60 -44.62 47.35 -13.15
C LYS A 60 -43.59 46.29 -12.72
N SER A 61 -42.46 46.20 -13.43
CA SER A 61 -41.40 45.20 -13.16
C SER A 61 -40.59 45.44 -11.86
N ARG A 62 -40.56 46.67 -11.33
CA ARG A 62 -39.86 47.00 -10.07
C ARG A 62 -40.68 46.71 -8.80
N LYS A 63 -42.02 46.73 -8.86
CA LYS A 63 -42.88 46.37 -7.70
C LYS A 63 -43.00 44.85 -7.53
N GLU A 64 -43.09 44.11 -8.63
CA GLU A 64 -43.17 42.64 -8.64
C GLU A 64 -41.87 42.01 -8.07
N LYS A 65 -40.69 42.52 -8.48
CA LYS A 65 -39.38 42.06 -7.94
C LYS A 65 -39.18 42.36 -6.44
N LYS A 66 -39.89 43.33 -5.85
CA LYS A 66 -39.81 43.64 -4.40
C LYS A 66 -40.75 42.77 -3.55
N VAL A 67 -41.90 42.37 -4.08
CA VAL A 67 -42.82 41.43 -3.42
C VAL A 67 -42.26 40.01 -3.44
N GLU A 68 -41.66 39.59 -4.56
CA GLU A 68 -41.02 38.28 -4.71
C GLU A 68 -39.78 38.11 -3.80
N LYS A 69 -38.99 39.17 -3.61
CA LYS A 69 -37.87 39.17 -2.64
C LYS A 69 -38.32 39.12 -1.18
N LYS A 70 -39.50 39.65 -0.85
CA LYS A 70 -40.07 39.56 0.51
C LYS A 70 -40.69 38.19 0.80
N ILE A 71 -41.31 37.55 -0.19
CA ILE A 71 -41.82 36.17 -0.11
C ILE A 71 -40.65 35.18 0.01
N LYS A 72 -39.59 35.33 -0.80
CA LYS A 72 -38.37 34.50 -0.71
C LYS A 72 -37.58 34.69 0.60
N LYS A 73 -37.62 35.88 1.23
CA LYS A 73 -37.02 36.12 2.56
C LYS A 73 -37.85 35.54 3.72
N LYS A 74 -39.19 35.48 3.62
CA LYS A 74 -40.05 34.84 4.63
C LYS A 74 -40.05 33.31 4.53
N ALA A 75 -39.97 32.76 3.31
CA ALA A 75 -39.77 31.32 3.08
C ALA A 75 -38.41 30.81 3.61
N LYS A 76 -37.34 31.59 3.45
CA LYS A 76 -36.01 31.26 4.03
C LYS A 76 -35.95 31.36 5.56
N LYS A 77 -36.87 32.08 6.22
CA LYS A 77 -36.91 32.18 7.69
C LYS A 77 -37.77 31.11 8.36
N SER A 78 -38.77 30.51 7.70
CA SER A 78 -39.62 29.47 8.33
C SER A 78 -39.06 28.04 8.22
N GLN A 79 -38.07 27.80 7.35
CA GLN A 79 -37.42 26.50 7.22
C GLN A 79 -36.26 26.28 8.22
N TRP A 80 -35.92 27.28 9.04
CA TRP A 80 -34.82 27.22 9.99
C TRP A 80 -35.33 27.32 11.43
N SER A 81 -35.79 26.19 11.99
CA SER A 81 -35.95 26.03 13.45
C SER A 81 -36.14 24.56 13.88
N LYS A 82 -36.72 23.68 13.05
CA LYS A 82 -36.97 22.28 13.48
C LYS A 82 -35.84 21.28 13.18
N GLY A 83 -34.99 21.51 12.17
CA GLY A 83 -33.95 20.54 11.74
C GLY A 83 -32.69 20.44 12.60
N LYS A 84 -32.32 21.48 13.38
CA LYS A 84 -31.10 21.45 14.21
C LYS A 84 -31.24 20.56 15.45
N ILE A 85 -32.44 20.47 16.03
CA ILE A 85 -32.73 19.59 17.18
C ILE A 85 -32.80 18.15 16.71
N ILE A 86 -33.48 17.92 15.58
CA ILE A 86 -33.62 16.60 14.96
C ILE A 86 -32.25 16.04 14.54
N ARG A 87 -31.36 16.84 13.93
CA ARG A 87 -29.99 16.41 13.59
C ARG A 87 -29.15 16.07 14.83
N ARG A 88 -29.30 16.81 15.94
CA ARG A 88 -28.57 16.50 17.20
C ARG A 88 -29.10 15.22 17.86
N PHE A 89 -30.41 14.97 17.80
CA PHE A 89 -31.01 13.73 18.26
C PHE A 89 -30.57 12.53 17.41
N PHE A 90 -30.62 12.64 16.08
CA PHE A 90 -30.16 11.57 15.20
C PHE A 90 -28.66 11.29 15.30
N VAL A 91 -27.82 12.33 15.43
CA VAL A 91 -26.38 12.14 15.63
C VAL A 91 -26.09 11.49 16.99
N ARG A 92 -26.79 11.88 18.07
CA ARG A 92 -26.66 11.19 19.38
C ARG A 92 -27.15 9.75 19.33
N LEU A 93 -28.22 9.47 18.60
CA LEU A 93 -28.74 8.12 18.40
C LEU A 93 -27.75 7.25 17.63
N ILE A 94 -27.17 7.78 16.54
CA ILE A 94 -26.14 7.09 15.74
C ILE A 94 -24.89 6.83 16.58
N LEU A 95 -24.43 7.82 17.36
CA LEU A 95 -23.29 7.65 18.26
C LEU A 95 -23.56 6.59 19.33
N LEU A 96 -24.77 6.54 19.89
CA LEU A 96 -25.17 5.48 20.82
C LEU A 96 -25.16 4.09 20.16
N LEU A 97 -25.67 3.98 18.94
CA LEU A 97 -25.64 2.72 18.19
C LEU A 97 -24.21 2.26 17.89
N ILE A 98 -23.32 3.18 17.51
CA ILE A 98 -21.90 2.88 17.32
C ILE A 98 -21.25 2.46 18.64
N MET A 99 -21.56 3.13 19.75
CA MET A 99 -20.99 2.82 21.05
C MET A 99 -21.45 1.45 21.57
N VAL A 100 -22.72 1.09 21.35
CA VAL A 100 -23.24 -0.26 21.61
C VAL A 100 -22.53 -1.28 20.71
N LEU A 101 -22.32 -0.97 19.44
CA LEU A 101 -21.62 -1.86 18.51
C LEU A 101 -20.16 -2.11 18.94
N LEU A 102 -19.45 -1.06 19.37
CA LEU A 102 -18.09 -1.17 19.91
C LEU A 102 -18.06 -1.97 21.23
N ILE A 103 -19.02 -1.76 22.13
CA ILE A 103 -19.16 -2.56 23.36
C ILE A 103 -19.42 -4.03 23.01
N THR A 104 -20.29 -4.32 22.04
CA THR A 104 -20.55 -5.72 21.63
C THR A 104 -19.32 -6.39 21.03
N VAL A 105 -18.53 -5.68 20.22
CA VAL A 105 -17.26 -6.18 19.69
C VAL A 105 -16.25 -6.41 20.82
N LEU A 106 -16.19 -5.51 21.81
CA LEU A 106 -15.30 -5.65 22.97
C LEU A 106 -15.72 -6.81 23.88
N LEU A 107 -17.01 -7.00 24.15
CA LEU A 107 -17.52 -8.13 24.94
C LEU A 107 -17.29 -9.46 24.23
N ASN A 108 -17.34 -9.49 22.90
CA ASN A 108 -16.92 -10.64 22.09
C ASN A 108 -15.41 -10.90 22.21
N TYR A 109 -14.58 -9.86 22.12
CA TYR A 109 -13.12 -9.98 22.31
C TYR A 109 -12.75 -10.50 23.71
N LEU A 110 -13.50 -10.08 24.73
CA LEU A 110 -13.33 -10.54 26.12
C LEU A 110 -13.96 -11.92 26.39
N GLY A 111 -14.53 -12.58 25.38
CA GLY A 111 -15.08 -13.93 25.48
C GLY A 111 -16.38 -14.04 26.29
N VAL A 112 -17.06 -12.92 26.55
CA VAL A 112 -18.25 -12.86 27.41
C VAL A 112 -19.54 -13.23 26.65
N ILE A 113 -19.58 -13.02 25.34
CA ILE A 113 -20.75 -13.30 24.48
C ILE A 113 -20.30 -14.04 23.21
N GLN A 114 -20.88 -15.22 22.92
CA GLN A 114 -20.82 -15.88 21.61
C GLN A 114 -22.05 -15.42 20.79
N ILE A 115 -21.88 -14.53 19.81
CA ILE A 115 -23.01 -14.01 19.02
C ILE A 115 -23.14 -14.78 17.70
N PRO A 116 -24.20 -15.62 17.50
CA PRO A 116 -24.44 -16.36 16.26
C PRO A 116 -25.05 -15.53 15.11
N ILE A 117 -25.12 -14.19 15.25
CA ILE A 117 -25.99 -13.30 14.46
C ILE A 117 -25.25 -12.65 13.26
N ILE A 118 -24.04 -13.08 12.92
CA ILE A 118 -23.31 -12.53 11.75
C ILE A 118 -23.86 -13.14 10.44
N ASN A 119 -24.37 -14.37 10.50
CA ASN A 119 -24.74 -15.16 9.33
C ASN A 119 -25.96 -14.59 8.58
N SER A 120 -26.89 -13.93 9.28
CA SER A 120 -28.11 -13.39 8.65
C SER A 120 -27.89 -12.06 7.91
N LEU A 121 -26.82 -11.31 8.24
CA LEU A 121 -26.52 -10.03 7.59
C LEU A 121 -25.75 -10.22 6.27
N MET A 122 -24.94 -11.26 6.17
CA MET A 122 -24.08 -11.55 5.00
C MET A 122 -24.86 -12.07 3.79
N THR A 123 -26.00 -12.74 3.99
CA THR A 123 -26.83 -13.29 2.90
C THR A 123 -27.52 -12.24 2.04
N ASN A 124 -27.79 -11.03 2.57
CA ASN A 124 -28.44 -9.94 1.81
C ASN A 124 -27.46 -9.03 1.04
N ILE A 125 -26.15 -9.21 1.19
CA ILE A 125 -25.12 -8.39 0.52
C ILE A 125 -24.50 -9.12 -0.68
N GLY A 126 -25.05 -10.27 -1.10
CA GLY A 126 -24.64 -10.95 -2.34
C GLY A 126 -23.18 -11.41 -2.34
N VAL A 127 -22.59 -11.59 -1.16
CA VAL A 127 -21.29 -12.23 -0.99
C VAL A 127 -21.56 -13.71 -0.76
N GLU A 128 -21.64 -14.47 -1.84
CA GLU A 128 -21.45 -15.93 -1.75
C GLU A 128 -20.01 -16.16 -1.33
N LYS A 129 -19.81 -16.38 -0.04
CA LYS A 129 -18.67 -17.14 0.44
C LYS A 129 -19.23 -18.48 0.85
N GLU A 130 -18.89 -19.49 0.07
CA GLU A 130 -18.90 -20.89 0.43
C GLU A 130 -18.00 -21.04 1.68
N LEU A 131 -18.58 -20.78 2.84
CA LEU A 131 -18.02 -21.10 4.15
C LEU A 131 -18.70 -22.39 4.55
N THR A 132 -18.14 -23.49 4.04
CA THR A 132 -18.34 -24.82 4.59
C THR A 132 -18.21 -24.75 6.11
N GLU A 133 -19.21 -25.32 6.80
CA GLU A 133 -19.06 -25.76 8.18
C GLU A 133 -17.68 -26.42 8.31
N ILE A 134 -16.83 -25.85 9.17
CA ILE A 134 -15.66 -26.58 9.64
C ILE A 134 -16.25 -27.64 10.57
N GLU A 135 -16.59 -28.79 10.00
CA GLU A 135 -16.59 -30.04 10.76
C GLU A 135 -15.22 -30.10 11.45
N GLU A 136 -15.18 -30.46 12.72
CA GLU A 136 -13.93 -30.81 13.41
C GLU A 136 -13.31 -31.98 12.64
N VAL A 137 -12.51 -31.66 11.62
CA VAL A 137 -11.73 -32.64 10.88
C VAL A 137 -10.70 -33.16 11.86
N ASP A 138 -10.84 -34.43 12.22
CA ASP A 138 -9.83 -35.19 12.93
C ASP A 138 -8.52 -35.08 12.15
N VAL A 139 -7.64 -34.20 12.61
CA VAL A 139 -6.38 -33.84 11.95
C VAL A 139 -5.46 -35.06 11.82
N ASP A 140 -5.63 -36.06 12.70
CA ASP A 140 -4.90 -37.34 12.64
C ASP A 140 -5.36 -38.23 11.47
N SER A 141 -6.53 -37.95 10.87
CA SER A 141 -7.07 -38.72 9.74
C SER A 141 -6.69 -38.16 8.37
N LEU A 142 -6.13 -36.94 8.30
CA LEU A 142 -5.62 -36.37 7.06
C LEU A 142 -4.24 -36.95 6.74
N LYS A 143 -4.21 -37.99 5.92
CA LYS A 143 -2.98 -38.39 5.23
C LYS A 143 -2.59 -37.28 4.25
N ILE A 144 -1.71 -36.38 4.68
CA ILE A 144 -1.04 -35.45 3.79
C ILE A 144 -0.07 -36.28 2.95
N GLU A 145 -0.43 -36.55 1.69
CA GLU A 145 0.54 -37.09 0.74
C GLU A 145 1.59 -36.03 0.49
N HIS A 146 2.78 -36.22 1.05
CA HIS A 146 3.93 -35.38 0.71
C HIS A 146 4.29 -35.65 -0.75
N PRO A 147 4.37 -34.61 -1.60
CA PRO A 147 4.87 -34.78 -2.96
C PRO A 147 6.25 -35.44 -2.91
N ASP A 148 6.47 -36.45 -3.76
CA ASP A 148 7.78 -37.08 -3.88
C ASP A 148 8.78 -36.07 -4.46
N ALA A 149 9.61 -35.51 -3.58
CA ALA A 149 10.61 -34.51 -3.94
C ALA A 149 11.63 -35.07 -4.95
N ASP A 150 12.05 -36.33 -4.80
CA ASP A 150 12.98 -36.98 -5.73
C ASP A 150 12.35 -37.05 -7.13
N ALA A 151 11.07 -37.44 -7.22
CA ALA A 151 10.35 -37.49 -8.49
C ALA A 151 10.14 -36.10 -9.10
N TYR A 152 9.80 -35.10 -8.28
CA TYR A 152 9.65 -33.71 -8.73
C TYR A 152 10.95 -33.18 -9.35
N TYR A 153 12.06 -33.23 -8.60
CA TYR A 153 13.33 -32.68 -9.08
C TYR A 153 13.88 -33.42 -10.30
N LYS A 154 13.74 -34.75 -10.37
CA LYS A 154 14.16 -35.53 -11.56
C LYS A 154 13.40 -35.14 -12.83
N LYS A 155 12.13 -34.73 -12.70
CA LYS A 155 11.29 -34.35 -13.83
C LYS A 155 11.51 -32.90 -14.27
N ASN A 156 11.71 -32.02 -13.29
CA ASN A 156 11.54 -30.58 -13.47
C ASN A 156 12.84 -29.78 -13.42
N THR A 157 13.97 -30.45 -13.17
CA THR A 157 15.26 -29.78 -12.99
C THR A 157 16.43 -30.63 -13.49
N GLU A 158 17.58 -30.00 -13.73
CA GLU A 158 18.88 -30.67 -13.74
C GLU A 158 19.40 -30.75 -12.29
N ILE A 159 19.56 -31.97 -11.77
CA ILE A 159 20.08 -32.18 -10.42
C ILE A 159 21.61 -32.14 -10.44
N ILE A 160 22.19 -31.17 -9.75
CA ILE A 160 23.64 -31.03 -9.60
C ILE A 160 24.14 -31.86 -8.41
N SER A 161 23.43 -31.83 -7.29
CA SER A 161 23.77 -32.64 -6.11
C SER A 161 22.62 -32.79 -5.13
N GLU A 162 22.63 -33.91 -4.41
CA GLU A 162 21.77 -34.18 -3.25
C GLU A 162 22.62 -34.33 -2.00
N ILE A 163 22.26 -33.62 -0.92
CA ILE A 163 23.06 -33.57 0.31
C ILE A 163 22.13 -33.76 1.52
N SER A 164 22.41 -34.71 2.41
CA SER A 164 21.69 -34.80 3.68
C SER A 164 21.97 -33.57 4.54
N ALA A 165 20.94 -32.94 5.10
CA ALA A 165 21.13 -31.69 5.83
C ALA A 165 22.09 -31.84 7.02
N LYS A 166 22.01 -32.96 7.74
CA LYS A 166 22.88 -33.30 8.88
C LYS A 166 24.35 -33.48 8.51
N LYS A 167 24.64 -33.79 7.24
CA LYS A 167 26.00 -34.06 6.74
C LYS A 167 26.62 -32.87 6.04
N SER A 168 25.84 -31.82 5.78
CA SER A 168 26.37 -30.64 5.11
C SER A 168 27.28 -29.83 6.03
N ASN A 169 28.43 -29.44 5.49
CA ASN A 169 29.36 -28.51 6.12
C ASN A 169 29.02 -27.04 5.80
N GLU A 170 28.09 -26.78 4.89
CA GLU A 170 27.69 -25.42 4.49
C GLU A 170 26.56 -24.86 5.36
N VAL A 171 25.88 -25.71 6.15
CA VAL A 171 24.88 -25.24 7.12
C VAL A 171 25.59 -24.52 8.27
N GLN A 172 25.35 -23.22 8.33
CA GLN A 172 25.87 -22.31 9.34
C GLN A 172 25.12 -22.48 10.67
N THR A 173 25.80 -22.15 11.77
CA THR A 173 25.13 -21.89 13.05
C THR A 173 24.35 -20.57 12.99
N GLU A 174 23.37 -20.38 13.87
CA GLU A 174 22.64 -19.10 13.99
C GLU A 174 23.59 -17.90 14.12
N LYS A 175 24.61 -18.02 14.95
CA LYS A 175 25.64 -16.98 15.14
C LYS A 175 26.43 -16.64 13.86
N GLU A 176 26.89 -17.66 13.14
CA GLU A 176 27.63 -17.47 11.88
C GLU A 176 26.74 -16.86 10.81
N LEU A 177 25.49 -17.33 10.73
CA LEU A 177 24.50 -16.81 9.80
C LEU A 177 24.19 -15.34 10.08
N MET A 178 23.95 -14.95 11.34
CA MET A 178 23.68 -13.56 11.69
C MET A 178 24.82 -12.65 11.23
N SER A 179 26.07 -13.05 11.48
CA SER A 179 27.26 -12.30 11.00
C SER A 179 27.27 -12.16 9.48
N SER A 180 26.94 -13.24 8.75
CA SER A 180 26.86 -13.25 7.28
C SER A 180 25.75 -12.32 6.76
N VAL A 181 24.55 -12.41 7.33
CA VAL A 181 23.38 -11.63 6.94
C VAL A 181 23.56 -10.14 7.28
N GLU A 182 24.14 -9.81 8.42
CA GLU A 182 24.51 -8.44 8.79
C GLU A 182 25.55 -7.85 7.84
N SER A 183 26.55 -8.62 7.41
CA SER A 183 27.57 -8.18 6.44
C SER A 183 27.00 -7.87 5.04
N ARG A 184 25.76 -8.31 4.77
CA ARG A 184 25.00 -8.04 3.54
C ARG A 184 24.02 -6.87 3.72
N GLY A 185 23.98 -6.25 4.90
CA GLY A 185 23.15 -5.09 5.21
C GLY A 185 21.74 -5.42 5.72
N PHE A 186 21.38 -6.70 5.85
CA PHE A 186 20.04 -7.13 6.28
C PHE A 186 19.89 -7.11 7.81
N THR A 187 19.78 -5.92 8.39
CA THR A 187 19.78 -5.73 9.85
C THR A 187 18.43 -5.29 10.44
N LYS A 188 17.48 -4.92 9.58
CA LYS A 188 16.22 -4.30 9.99
C LYS A 188 15.16 -5.29 10.48
N TYR A 189 15.10 -6.47 9.88
CA TYR A 189 14.09 -7.48 10.15
C TYR A 189 14.72 -8.68 10.85
N PRO A 190 14.00 -9.36 11.75
CA PRO A 190 14.52 -10.56 12.39
C PRO A 190 14.76 -11.65 11.35
N ILE A 191 15.68 -12.55 11.68
CA ILE A 191 15.91 -13.78 10.94
C ILE A 191 15.18 -14.89 11.68
N SER A 192 14.48 -15.76 10.97
CA SER A 192 13.70 -16.86 11.54
C SER A 192 13.97 -18.18 10.83
N SER A 193 13.63 -19.28 11.51
CA SER A 193 13.59 -20.64 10.97
C SER A 193 12.31 -21.35 11.43
N GLU A 194 11.89 -22.36 10.67
CA GLU A 194 10.70 -23.20 10.89
C GLU A 194 11.03 -24.70 10.93
N TYR A 195 12.31 -25.08 10.81
CA TYR A 195 12.71 -26.49 10.77
C TYR A 195 13.95 -26.73 11.63
N SER A 196 13.96 -27.81 12.39
CA SER A 196 15.18 -28.27 13.05
C SER A 196 16.14 -28.86 12.01
N ILE A 197 17.43 -28.99 12.35
CA ILE A 197 18.38 -29.70 11.47
C ILE A 197 17.99 -31.17 11.24
N ASP A 198 17.14 -31.72 12.12
CA ASP A 198 16.60 -33.06 12.00
C ASP A 198 15.39 -33.15 11.06
N GLY A 199 14.86 -31.99 10.64
CA GLY A 199 13.74 -31.86 9.71
C GLY A 199 12.38 -31.75 10.37
N GLU A 200 12.34 -31.60 11.70
CA GLU A 200 11.10 -31.39 12.43
C GLU A 200 10.60 -29.96 12.21
N TYR A 201 9.37 -29.84 11.75
CA TYR A 201 8.69 -28.57 11.58
C TYR A 201 8.27 -27.98 12.93
N TYR A 202 8.41 -26.68 13.09
CA TYR A 202 7.92 -25.93 14.24
C TYR A 202 7.51 -24.51 13.83
N THR A 203 6.77 -23.82 14.70
CA THR A 203 6.33 -22.44 14.46
C THR A 203 7.53 -21.50 14.30
N ALA A 204 7.54 -20.69 13.23
CA ALA A 204 8.59 -19.73 12.93
C ALA A 204 9.12 -19.01 14.19
N THR A 205 10.40 -19.24 14.49
CA THR A 205 11.05 -18.68 15.67
C THR A 205 12.24 -17.83 15.24
N ASN A 206 12.39 -16.66 15.87
CA ASN A 206 13.53 -15.78 15.61
C ASN A 206 14.80 -16.37 16.21
N ILE A 207 15.87 -16.36 15.42
CA ILE A 207 17.18 -16.85 15.85
C ILE A 207 17.91 -15.79 16.68
N THR A 208 18.98 -16.21 17.37
CA THR A 208 19.78 -15.31 18.22
C THR A 208 21.28 -15.45 17.94
N ASN A 209 22.05 -14.41 18.28
CA ASN A 209 23.49 -14.35 17.99
C ASN A 209 24.35 -15.19 18.95
N ASP A 210 23.73 -15.70 20.01
CA ASP A 210 24.39 -16.50 21.05
C ASP A 210 24.15 -18.01 20.87
N SER A 211 23.29 -18.39 19.93
CA SER A 211 22.97 -19.79 19.65
C SER A 211 23.95 -20.43 18.67
N SER A 212 24.28 -21.68 18.95
CA SER A 212 25.03 -22.57 18.05
C SER A 212 24.13 -23.51 17.25
N ASP A 213 22.81 -23.34 17.36
CA ASP A 213 21.85 -24.19 16.66
C ASP A 213 21.97 -24.01 15.15
N LYS A 214 21.57 -25.07 14.43
CA LYS A 214 21.62 -25.14 12.98
C LYS A 214 20.24 -25.45 12.45
N HIS A 215 19.91 -24.82 11.34
CA HIS A 215 18.65 -25.01 10.65
C HIS A 215 18.88 -25.14 9.15
N PRO A 216 18.07 -25.95 8.44
CA PRO A 216 18.26 -26.18 7.02
C PRO A 216 17.87 -24.95 6.18
N ILE A 217 16.92 -24.15 6.66
CA ILE A 217 16.44 -22.94 6.02
C ILE A 217 16.42 -21.82 7.06
N TYR A 218 16.94 -20.66 6.68
CA TYR A 218 16.71 -19.40 7.37
C TYR A 218 16.03 -18.41 6.43
N GLN A 219 15.23 -17.52 7.01
CA GLN A 219 14.52 -16.49 6.27
C GLN A 219 14.64 -15.14 6.96
N THR A 220 14.78 -14.08 6.16
CA THR A 220 14.51 -12.71 6.61
C THR A 220 13.84 -11.92 5.50
N TYR A 221 13.50 -10.67 5.78
CA TYR A 221 12.85 -9.78 4.83
C TYR A 221 13.72 -8.56 4.57
N TYR A 222 13.51 -7.98 3.39
CA TYR A 222 14.09 -6.69 3.06
C TYR A 222 13.09 -5.84 2.31
N GLN A 223 13.08 -4.55 2.63
CA GLN A 223 12.33 -3.55 1.89
C GLN A 223 13.35 -2.60 1.27
N SER A 224 13.41 -2.56 -0.06
CA SER A 224 14.30 -1.66 -0.78
C SER A 224 13.88 -0.19 -0.59
N SER A 225 14.77 0.71 -0.97
CA SER A 225 14.54 2.15 -1.07
C SER A 225 13.39 2.53 -2.01
N SER A 226 13.08 1.69 -3.00
CA SER A 226 11.89 1.80 -3.87
C SER A 226 10.59 1.28 -3.22
N ASN A 227 10.66 0.76 -1.99
CA ASN A 227 9.59 0.05 -1.26
C ASN A 227 9.22 -1.31 -1.85
N ASP A 228 10.08 -1.92 -2.66
CA ASP A 228 9.88 -3.29 -3.10
C ASP A 228 10.19 -4.25 -1.95
N LEU A 229 9.31 -5.25 -1.78
CA LEU A 229 9.43 -6.25 -0.73
C LEU A 229 10.18 -7.46 -1.27
N TRP A 230 11.09 -7.97 -0.44
CA TRP A 230 11.94 -9.10 -0.72
C TRP A 230 11.88 -10.09 0.44
N THR A 231 11.84 -11.37 0.11
CA THR A 231 12.13 -12.44 1.07
C THR A 231 13.50 -12.98 0.74
N ILE A 232 14.38 -13.04 1.73
CA ILE A 232 15.73 -13.57 1.60
C ILE A 232 15.77 -14.94 2.27
N PHE A 233 16.12 -15.96 1.50
CA PHE A 233 16.32 -17.32 1.97
C PHE A 233 17.81 -17.63 2.04
N ILE A 234 18.21 -18.30 3.11
CA ILE A 234 19.54 -18.91 3.21
C ILE A 234 19.33 -20.40 3.43
N ILE A 235 19.69 -21.19 2.42
CA ILE A 235 19.46 -22.64 2.40
C ILE A 235 20.80 -23.30 2.10
N ASN A 236 21.30 -24.08 3.05
CA ASN A 236 22.62 -24.72 2.93
C ASN A 236 23.74 -23.74 2.51
N GLY A 237 23.79 -22.54 3.12
CA GLY A 237 24.75 -21.49 2.79
C GLY A 237 24.49 -20.71 1.49
N ALA A 238 23.63 -21.20 0.60
CA ALA A 238 23.22 -20.47 -0.59
C ALA A 238 22.22 -19.36 -0.23
N VAL A 239 22.47 -18.15 -0.72
CA VAL A 239 21.57 -16.99 -0.53
C VAL A 239 20.72 -16.82 -1.78
N ILE A 240 19.40 -16.76 -1.60
CA ILE A 240 18.41 -16.62 -2.66
C ILE A 240 17.44 -15.50 -2.25
N ALA A 241 17.08 -14.62 -3.18
CA ALA A 241 16.12 -13.56 -2.94
C ALA A 241 14.88 -13.73 -3.83
N ASN A 242 13.72 -13.75 -3.18
CA ASN A 242 12.41 -13.71 -3.82
C ASN A 242 11.93 -12.25 -3.90
N PRO A 243 11.87 -11.63 -5.09
CA PRO A 243 11.32 -10.28 -5.26
C PRO A 243 9.79 -10.34 -5.17
N VAL A 244 9.25 -10.31 -3.95
CA VAL A 244 7.80 -10.47 -3.68
C VAL A 244 6.98 -9.47 -4.49
N THR A 245 7.34 -8.19 -4.45
CA THR A 245 6.61 -7.15 -5.20
C THR A 245 6.63 -7.40 -6.70
N TYR A 246 7.78 -7.81 -7.26
CA TYR A 246 7.89 -8.14 -8.68
C TYR A 246 7.02 -9.34 -9.04
N ASN A 247 7.14 -10.45 -8.32
CA ASN A 247 6.40 -11.68 -8.62
C ASN A 247 4.87 -11.47 -8.53
N MET A 248 4.42 -10.60 -7.62
CA MET A 248 2.99 -10.22 -7.53
C MET A 248 2.50 -9.35 -8.69
N GLN A 249 3.37 -8.55 -9.31
CA GLN A 249 3.01 -7.60 -10.37
C GLN A 249 3.33 -8.10 -11.78
N SER A 250 4.28 -9.02 -11.89
CA SER A 250 4.71 -9.58 -13.16
C SER A 250 3.58 -10.34 -13.83
N LYS A 251 3.67 -10.45 -15.16
CA LYS A 251 2.78 -11.32 -15.95
C LYS A 251 3.43 -12.67 -16.24
N LEU A 252 4.55 -12.97 -15.60
CA LEU A 252 5.21 -14.26 -15.74
C LEU A 252 4.29 -15.32 -15.12
N GLY A 253 4.07 -16.42 -15.83
CA GLY A 253 3.30 -17.55 -15.32
C GLY A 253 4.07 -18.43 -14.32
N VAL A 254 5.29 -18.02 -13.97
CA VAL A 254 6.27 -18.78 -13.18
C VAL A 254 6.97 -17.82 -12.23
N GLN A 255 7.42 -18.33 -11.09
CA GLN A 255 8.13 -17.52 -10.10
C GLN A 255 9.53 -17.16 -10.61
N LEU A 256 9.94 -15.91 -10.41
CA LEU A 256 11.32 -15.47 -10.62
C LEU A 256 12.05 -15.40 -9.28
N LEU A 257 13.27 -15.94 -9.23
CA LEU A 257 14.19 -15.83 -8.09
C LEU A 257 15.48 -15.15 -8.52
N ILE A 258 16.05 -14.35 -7.62
CA ILE A 258 17.41 -13.82 -7.75
C ILE A 258 18.36 -14.73 -6.96
N SER A 259 19.45 -15.17 -7.58
CA SER A 259 20.44 -16.06 -6.98
C SER A 259 21.86 -15.54 -7.20
N GLU A 260 22.80 -15.97 -6.36
CA GLU A 260 24.25 -15.75 -6.56
C GLU A 260 24.89 -16.77 -7.52
N SER A 261 24.09 -17.70 -8.05
CA SER A 261 24.49 -18.79 -8.94
C SER A 261 23.34 -19.14 -9.89
N GLU A 262 23.65 -19.78 -11.02
CA GLU A 262 22.64 -20.38 -11.92
C GLU A 262 21.88 -21.53 -11.25
N THR A 263 22.44 -22.10 -10.19
CA THR A 263 21.79 -23.13 -9.38
C THR A 263 20.98 -22.54 -8.23
N ILE A 264 19.89 -23.19 -7.85
CA ILE A 264 19.21 -22.98 -6.57
C ILE A 264 19.43 -24.16 -5.63
N THR A 265 19.43 -23.88 -4.33
CA THR A 265 19.40 -24.91 -3.30
C THR A 265 18.02 -24.89 -2.66
N SER A 266 17.32 -26.03 -2.74
CA SER A 266 16.04 -26.26 -2.06
C SER A 266 16.23 -27.28 -0.94
N TYR A 267 15.31 -27.28 0.03
CA TYR A 267 15.29 -28.24 1.13
C TYR A 267 13.96 -29.00 1.14
N ASP A 268 14.03 -30.32 1.30
CA ASP A 268 12.89 -31.18 1.53
C ASP A 268 12.95 -31.75 2.96
N SER A 269 11.93 -31.47 3.75
CA SER A 269 11.82 -31.94 5.13
C SER A 269 11.45 -33.42 5.23
N ALA A 270 10.75 -33.99 4.24
CA ALA A 270 10.34 -35.39 4.27
C ALA A 270 11.55 -36.34 4.17
N THR A 271 12.51 -36.02 3.31
CA THR A 271 13.77 -36.77 3.18
C THR A 271 14.95 -36.16 3.94
N ASN A 272 14.76 -34.97 4.54
CA ASN A 272 15.80 -34.17 5.20
C ASN A 272 17.06 -33.99 4.33
N LYS A 273 16.83 -33.57 3.09
CA LYS A 273 17.86 -33.37 2.06
C LYS A 273 17.80 -31.97 1.45
N PHE A 274 18.96 -31.48 1.06
CA PHE A 274 19.11 -30.40 0.11
C PHE A 274 19.22 -30.93 -1.31
N TYR A 275 18.58 -30.24 -2.25
CA TYR A 275 18.73 -30.43 -3.68
C TYR A 275 19.34 -29.17 -4.26
N LYS A 276 20.53 -29.28 -4.84
CA LYS A 276 21.12 -28.23 -5.67
C LYS A 276 20.78 -28.51 -7.12
N THR A 277 20.05 -27.62 -7.74
CA THR A 277 19.47 -27.87 -9.07
C THR A 277 19.56 -26.64 -9.97
N ILE A 278 19.51 -26.87 -11.28
CA ILE A 278 19.16 -25.85 -12.27
C ILE A 278 17.71 -26.14 -12.67
N PRO A 279 16.74 -25.29 -12.27
CA PRO A 279 15.34 -25.53 -12.56
C PRO A 279 15.03 -25.28 -14.04
N ASN A 280 14.07 -26.02 -14.58
CA ASN A 280 13.50 -25.66 -15.88
C ASN A 280 12.83 -24.28 -15.77
N GLU A 281 12.98 -23.44 -16.78
CA GLU A 281 12.37 -22.09 -16.79
C GLU A 281 10.84 -22.12 -16.72
N SER A 282 10.22 -23.25 -17.08
CA SER A 282 8.77 -23.46 -16.92
C SER A 282 8.32 -23.63 -15.47
N GLU A 283 9.25 -23.82 -14.55
CA GLU A 283 8.99 -24.02 -13.12
C GLU A 283 9.44 -22.81 -12.31
N VAL A 284 10.69 -22.37 -12.51
CA VAL A 284 11.28 -21.20 -11.86
C VAL A 284 12.25 -20.52 -12.81
N ILE A 285 12.16 -19.20 -12.94
CA ILE A 285 13.15 -18.39 -13.65
C ILE A 285 14.22 -17.92 -12.67
N ILE A 286 15.48 -18.18 -12.97
CA ILE A 286 16.61 -17.71 -12.16
C ILE A 286 17.29 -16.54 -12.86
N LYS A 287 17.46 -15.43 -12.12
CA LYS A 287 18.35 -14.33 -12.52
C LYS A 287 19.53 -14.27 -11.59
N VAL A 288 20.72 -14.21 -12.17
CA VAL A 288 21.98 -14.28 -11.41
C VAL A 288 22.51 -12.88 -11.15
N VAL A 289 22.93 -12.63 -9.92
CA VAL A 289 23.67 -11.44 -9.51
C VAL A 289 24.96 -11.85 -8.81
N ASN A 290 25.96 -10.98 -8.80
CA ASN A 290 27.24 -11.29 -8.15
C ASN A 290 27.10 -11.49 -6.64
N ARG A 291 26.25 -10.69 -6.00
CA ARG A 291 26.01 -10.73 -4.56
C ARG A 291 24.61 -10.23 -4.23
N ILE A 292 23.94 -10.92 -3.30
CA ILE A 292 22.67 -10.49 -2.72
C ILE A 292 22.99 -9.74 -1.42
N ASP A 293 22.90 -8.41 -1.52
CA ASP A 293 23.01 -7.47 -0.41
C ASP A 293 22.07 -6.29 -0.64
N THR A 294 21.92 -5.42 0.37
CA THR A 294 21.00 -4.29 0.27
C THR A 294 21.34 -3.35 -0.89
N GLU A 295 22.63 -3.13 -1.17
CA GLU A 295 23.05 -2.28 -2.28
C GLU A 295 22.62 -2.84 -3.64
N THR A 296 22.74 -4.15 -3.82
CA THR A 296 22.31 -4.81 -5.06
C THR A 296 20.79 -4.79 -5.18
N LEU A 297 20.07 -5.18 -4.12
CA LEU A 297 18.60 -5.22 -4.15
C LEU A 297 17.96 -3.83 -4.32
N ASP A 298 18.60 -2.77 -3.80
CA ASP A 298 18.17 -1.38 -4.03
C ASP A 298 18.22 -0.95 -5.50
N LYS A 299 19.08 -1.59 -6.31
CA LYS A 299 19.20 -1.30 -7.75
C LYS A 299 18.24 -2.13 -8.60
N LEU A 300 17.74 -3.25 -8.09
CA LEU A 300 16.87 -4.18 -8.81
C LEU A 300 15.40 -3.75 -8.79
N THR A 301 15.12 -2.64 -9.49
CA THR A 301 13.72 -2.26 -9.78
C THR A 301 13.07 -3.22 -10.78
N ILE A 302 11.74 -3.22 -10.89
CA ILE A 302 10.99 -4.10 -11.80
C ILE A 302 11.56 -4.08 -13.24
N GLY A 303 11.76 -2.89 -13.80
CA GLY A 303 12.29 -2.77 -15.17
C GLY A 303 13.74 -3.21 -15.32
N VAL A 304 14.52 -3.23 -14.24
CA VAL A 304 15.90 -3.76 -14.23
C VAL A 304 15.86 -5.28 -14.20
N ILE A 305 14.99 -5.88 -13.37
CA ILE A 305 14.81 -7.34 -13.28
C ILE A 305 14.40 -7.93 -14.63
N ASP A 306 13.51 -7.27 -15.37
CA ASP A 306 13.09 -7.70 -16.71
C ASP A 306 14.25 -7.72 -17.73
N GLY A 307 15.31 -6.94 -17.50
CA GLY A 307 16.46 -6.81 -18.39
C GLY A 307 17.69 -7.62 -18.00
N LEU A 308 17.67 -8.32 -16.87
CA LEU A 308 18.69 -9.31 -16.49
C LEU A 308 18.59 -10.55 -17.38
#